data_AF-A0A1H0WK46-F1
#
_entry.id   AF-A0A1H0WK46-F1
#
_cell.length_a   1.000
_cell.length_b   1.000
_cell.length_c   1.000
_cell.angle_alpha   90.00
_cell.angle_beta   90.00
_cell.angle_gamma   90.00
#
_symmetry.space_group_name_H-M   'P 1'
#
loop_
_entity.id
_entity.type
_entity.pdbx_description
1 polymer ?
#
loop_
_entity_poly.entity_id
_entity_poly.type
_entity_poly.pdbx_seq_one_letter_code
_entity_poly.pdbx_strand_id
1 'polypeptide(L)'
;MSTPFTQFTSPAEQAPKDYNKLGLEDQLPAFETDWNNNVTGWTQMSIIGNPWSNLNDAPRSGYYNPLESGYGTLKPKTITWQPFPNRLWTFFYNEGAAVVPQLGGKAMTLDQVMQLTDHGQITLNDTLYSLYPDPKATQLQIPSVLCKSINWNGPYADFSPSGPRGWLDEYCEWSITRDPDGKMRSIMFTSENPAYFLTMWNIDPGAVLGLYQAYVDPQVKLEDLYLRYTADGPTGKAGEPVLDPTTGQPAYDTVNKWNSGTVRIPGVSGGAMHLTSGPNTLSAEIYLAAAATILRPLTSSQNQQSLICCAQYGQNYRNSDPHIGFSANQAAVNNLISLTNPIGLYLQQPKSFSTWKGPQGQDVSSYWRVTRGTAGTGPNNSDQILQAVFEVPASAGFSINEITINGAPIDYVWVIANELNVALSVTPAPLTAQPKECACVAANTTDAQPWPVQLLPIDLFYGQSPSDLPASFAPGSSGQFVLVVQGADPNTTAADARVQFSNPGITAQVTQFLPDASAIPGQTDGGGTQGYIMTITVSSNAAPGLVSVRALNPSEAANPSASEHPWESGLALVPSA
;
A
#
# COMPACT_ATOMS: atom_id res chain seq x y z
N MET A 1 -5.53 -27.52 12.23
CA MET A 1 -4.68 -26.32 12.31
C MET A 1 -3.36 -26.69 12.95
N SER A 2 -2.28 -25.97 12.65
CA SER A 2 -1.01 -26.03 13.37
C SER A 2 -1.16 -25.39 14.76
N THR A 3 -0.12 -25.47 15.58
CA THR A 3 0.00 -24.59 16.74
C THR A 3 -0.06 -23.14 16.25
N PRO A 4 -0.86 -22.27 16.89
CA PRO A 4 -0.78 -20.83 16.68
C PRO A 4 0.65 -20.35 16.87
N PHE A 5 1.19 -19.63 15.89
CA PHE A 5 2.49 -18.99 16.09
C PHE A 5 2.30 -17.73 16.96
N THR A 6 3.35 -17.32 17.65
CA THR A 6 3.25 -16.32 18.72
C THR A 6 3.25 -14.88 18.22
N GLN A 7 3.87 -14.62 17.06
CA GLN A 7 3.96 -13.28 16.48
C GLN A 7 4.19 -13.32 14.96
N PHE A 8 3.66 -12.34 14.23
CA PHE A 8 4.03 -12.13 12.82
C PHE A 8 5.49 -11.67 12.71
N THR A 9 6.16 -12.12 11.66
CA THR A 9 7.55 -11.73 11.37
C THR A 9 7.58 -10.69 10.25
N SER A 10 8.61 -9.84 10.24
CA SER A 10 8.82 -8.86 9.16
C SER A 10 9.04 -9.53 7.80
N PRO A 11 8.73 -8.84 6.68
CA PRO A 11 8.87 -9.41 5.34
C PRO A 11 10.29 -9.94 5.12
N ALA A 12 10.40 -11.14 4.54
CA ALA A 12 11.68 -11.84 4.33
C ALA A 12 12.57 -11.99 5.61
N GLU A 13 11.98 -11.90 6.81
CA GLU A 13 12.67 -11.86 8.10
C GLU A 13 13.78 -10.79 8.12
N GLN A 14 13.48 -9.61 7.56
CA GLN A 14 14.47 -8.59 7.31
C GLN A 14 14.87 -7.83 8.58
N ALA A 15 14.00 -7.73 9.60
CA ALA A 15 14.32 -7.01 10.84
C ALA A 15 15.55 -7.57 11.57
N PRO A 16 15.66 -8.88 11.89
CA PRO A 16 16.87 -9.41 12.51
C PRO A 16 18.16 -9.11 11.71
N LYS A 17 18.08 -9.10 10.37
CA LYS A 17 19.22 -8.81 9.49
C LYS A 17 19.61 -7.34 9.55
N ASP A 18 18.64 -6.43 9.52
CA ASP A 18 18.88 -4.99 9.53
C ASP A 18 19.36 -4.49 10.89
N TYR A 19 18.70 -4.90 11.98
CA TYR A 19 19.12 -4.51 13.34
C TYR A 19 20.53 -5.03 13.65
N ASN A 20 20.88 -6.26 13.22
CA ASN A 20 22.25 -6.76 13.34
C ASN A 20 23.25 -5.95 12.50
N LYS A 21 22.88 -5.62 11.25
CA LYS A 21 23.74 -4.81 10.36
C LYS A 21 24.03 -3.42 10.94
N LEU A 22 23.06 -2.84 11.65
CA LEU A 22 23.17 -1.52 12.26
C LEU A 22 23.76 -1.54 13.67
N GLY A 23 23.92 -2.71 14.29
CA GLY A 23 24.38 -2.84 15.67
C GLY A 23 23.34 -2.38 16.70
N LEU A 24 22.06 -2.60 16.41
CA LEU A 24 20.89 -2.17 17.18
C LEU A 24 20.05 -3.38 17.66
N GLU A 25 20.65 -4.55 17.84
CA GLU A 25 19.93 -5.77 18.20
C GLU A 25 19.12 -5.67 19.52
N ASP A 26 19.47 -4.74 20.39
CA ASP A 26 18.74 -4.43 21.63
C ASP A 26 17.36 -3.80 21.36
N GLN A 27 17.16 -3.17 20.21
CA GLN A 27 15.89 -2.58 19.79
C GLN A 27 14.98 -3.56 19.03
N LEU A 28 15.51 -4.70 18.56
CA LEU A 28 14.75 -5.68 17.77
C LEU A 28 13.47 -6.20 18.48
N PRO A 29 13.46 -6.50 19.80
CA PRO A 29 12.24 -6.96 20.47
C PRO A 29 11.10 -5.93 20.46
N ALA A 30 11.42 -4.64 20.57
CA ALA A 30 10.43 -3.58 20.47
C ALA A 30 9.83 -3.53 19.05
N PHE A 31 10.69 -3.60 18.03
CA PHE A 31 10.24 -3.65 16.64
C PHE A 31 9.35 -4.86 16.35
N GLU A 32 9.72 -6.06 16.79
CA GLU A 32 8.93 -7.26 16.56
C GLU A 32 7.56 -7.18 17.24
N THR A 33 7.50 -6.57 18.43
CA THR A 33 6.25 -6.33 19.16
C THR A 33 5.35 -5.37 18.38
N ASP A 34 5.87 -4.23 17.94
CA ASP A 34 5.11 -3.23 17.20
C ASP A 34 4.67 -3.77 15.83
N TRP A 35 5.57 -4.45 15.12
CA TRP A 35 5.26 -5.10 13.85
C TRP A 35 4.12 -6.11 14.00
N ASN A 36 4.19 -6.97 15.03
CA ASN A 36 3.14 -7.93 15.30
C ASN A 36 1.79 -7.25 15.59
N ASN A 37 1.78 -6.18 16.38
CA ASN A 37 0.57 -5.44 16.68
C ASN A 37 -0.05 -4.81 15.42
N ASN A 38 0.78 -4.22 14.57
CA ASN A 38 0.36 -3.60 13.30
C ASN A 38 -0.31 -4.64 12.39
N VAL A 39 0.36 -5.76 12.13
CA VAL A 39 -0.16 -6.84 11.27
C VAL A 39 -1.41 -7.49 11.88
N THR A 40 -1.46 -7.65 13.20
CA THR A 40 -2.66 -8.15 13.89
C THR A 40 -3.83 -7.18 13.72
N GLY A 41 -3.59 -5.87 13.88
CA GLY A 41 -4.61 -4.83 13.68
C GLY A 41 -5.22 -4.88 12.28
N TRP A 42 -4.38 -4.85 11.24
CA TRP A 42 -4.84 -4.93 9.86
C TRP A 42 -5.55 -6.25 9.55
N THR A 43 -5.11 -7.36 10.14
CA THR A 43 -5.78 -8.66 10.01
C THR A 43 -7.18 -8.62 10.59
N GLN A 44 -7.37 -8.05 11.79
CA GLN A 44 -8.69 -7.96 12.43
C GLN A 44 -9.63 -7.01 11.69
N MET A 45 -9.16 -5.83 11.30
CA MET A 45 -9.90 -4.89 10.44
C MET A 45 -10.38 -5.58 9.16
N SER A 46 -9.49 -6.34 8.53
CA SER A 46 -9.77 -7.04 7.28
C SER A 46 -10.77 -8.19 7.45
N ILE A 47 -10.88 -8.81 8.63
CA ILE A 47 -11.89 -9.84 8.94
C ILE A 47 -13.27 -9.20 9.17
N ILE A 48 -13.32 -8.04 9.83
CA ILE A 48 -14.58 -7.31 10.09
C ILE A 48 -15.24 -6.90 8.77
N GLY A 49 -14.46 -6.35 7.83
CA GLY A 49 -14.97 -5.78 6.58
C GLY A 49 -15.70 -4.46 6.82
N ASN A 50 -16.59 -4.05 5.91
CA ASN A 50 -17.36 -2.81 6.08
C ASN A 50 -18.86 -3.08 6.26
N PRO A 51 -19.34 -3.35 7.48
CA PRO A 51 -20.77 -3.43 7.78
C PRO A 51 -21.46 -2.06 7.93
N TRP A 52 -20.71 -0.95 8.04
CA TRP A 52 -21.24 0.36 8.40
C TRP A 52 -21.85 1.09 7.20
N SER A 53 -21.12 1.14 6.09
CA SER A 53 -21.53 1.90 4.90
C SER A 53 -21.80 1.02 3.69
N ASN A 54 -21.51 -0.29 3.76
CA ASN A 54 -21.70 -1.22 2.66
C ASN A 54 -22.64 -2.38 3.05
N LEU A 55 -23.47 -2.78 2.09
CA LEU A 55 -24.17 -4.06 2.09
C LEU A 55 -23.26 -5.11 1.44
N ASN A 56 -23.31 -6.33 1.96
CA ASN A 56 -22.63 -7.50 1.40
C ASN A 56 -21.08 -7.44 1.42
N ASP A 57 -20.46 -6.61 2.27
CA ASP A 57 -18.99 -6.58 2.43
C ASP A 57 -18.50 -7.08 3.82
N ALA A 58 -19.42 -7.54 4.66
CA ALA A 58 -19.12 -8.02 6.00
C ALA A 58 -20.08 -9.12 6.45
N PRO A 59 -19.66 -10.02 7.36
CA PRO A 59 -18.25 -10.24 7.76
C PRO A 59 -17.47 -10.99 6.68
N ARG A 60 -16.15 -10.83 6.64
CA ARG A 60 -15.26 -11.56 5.72
C ARG A 60 -14.80 -12.88 6.34
N SER A 61 -15.76 -13.70 6.74
CA SER A 61 -15.56 -14.90 7.57
C SER A 61 -14.78 -16.04 6.91
N GLY A 62 -14.42 -15.91 5.63
CA GLY A 62 -13.52 -16.84 4.96
C GLY A 62 -12.03 -16.53 5.20
N TYR A 63 -11.73 -15.36 5.78
CA TYR A 63 -10.39 -14.99 6.22
C TYR A 63 -10.21 -15.28 7.72
N TYR A 64 -9.01 -15.71 8.15
CA TYR A 64 -8.76 -16.06 9.55
C TYR A 64 -7.46 -15.45 10.07
N ASN A 65 -7.40 -15.26 11.39
CA ASN A 65 -6.17 -14.86 12.07
C ASN A 65 -5.38 -16.11 12.53
N PRO A 66 -4.17 -16.35 11.99
CA PRO A 66 -3.37 -17.50 12.38
C PRO A 66 -2.70 -17.36 13.76
N LEU A 67 -2.69 -16.18 14.38
CA LEU A 67 -2.30 -16.02 15.79
C LEU A 67 -3.32 -16.63 16.75
N GLU A 68 -4.59 -16.69 16.36
CA GLU A 68 -5.65 -17.29 17.18
C GLU A 68 -5.81 -18.78 16.89
N SER A 69 -5.73 -19.14 15.61
CA SER A 69 -6.12 -20.46 15.13
C SER A 69 -4.96 -21.34 14.66
N GLY A 70 -3.77 -20.78 14.44
CA GLY A 70 -2.68 -21.43 13.71
C GLY A 70 -2.91 -21.43 12.20
N TYR A 71 -1.92 -21.87 11.43
CA TYR A 71 -2.10 -22.08 10.00
C TYR A 71 -2.81 -23.41 9.71
N GLY A 72 -3.47 -23.50 8.56
CA GLY A 72 -3.90 -24.80 8.04
C GLY A 72 -2.73 -25.73 7.74
N THR A 73 -3.00 -27.03 7.65
CA THR A 73 -1.99 -28.05 7.26
C THR A 73 -1.85 -28.18 5.74
N LEU A 74 -2.63 -27.44 4.98
CA LEU A 74 -2.56 -27.44 3.52
C LEU A 74 -1.37 -26.62 3.06
N LYS A 75 -0.79 -27.01 1.93
CA LYS A 75 0.35 -26.30 1.35
C LYS A 75 -0.05 -24.86 1.00
N PRO A 76 0.77 -23.86 1.35
CA PRO A 76 0.55 -22.49 0.88
C PRO A 76 0.51 -22.42 -0.64
N LYS A 77 -0.31 -21.51 -1.16
CA LYS A 77 -0.42 -21.21 -2.58
C LYS A 77 0.25 -19.87 -2.86
N THR A 78 1.25 -19.90 -3.74
CA THR A 78 1.91 -18.70 -4.25
C THR A 78 1.07 -18.12 -5.38
N ILE A 79 0.75 -16.84 -5.30
CA ILE A 79 0.03 -16.08 -6.33
C ILE A 79 1.04 -15.13 -6.97
N THR A 80 1.16 -15.14 -8.30
CA THR A 80 2.17 -14.36 -9.02
C THR A 80 1.58 -13.58 -10.19
N TRP A 81 2.09 -12.37 -10.43
CA TRP A 81 1.68 -11.51 -11.54
C TRP A 81 2.86 -10.71 -12.10
N GLN A 82 2.67 -10.14 -13.29
CA GLN A 82 3.66 -9.28 -13.94
C GLN A 82 3.64 -7.86 -13.34
N PRO A 83 4.81 -7.28 -12.99
CA PRO A 83 4.92 -5.99 -12.29
C PRO A 83 4.68 -4.75 -13.16
N PHE A 84 4.30 -4.90 -14.43
CA PHE A 84 4.13 -3.73 -15.28
C PHE A 84 2.76 -3.09 -15.13
N PRO A 85 2.69 -1.74 -15.06
CA PRO A 85 1.44 -0.98 -14.94
C PRO A 85 0.43 -1.26 -16.07
N ASN A 86 -0.42 -2.27 -15.90
CA ASN A 86 -1.36 -2.69 -16.93
C ASN A 86 -2.38 -1.59 -17.27
N ARG A 87 -2.61 -0.65 -16.36
CA ARG A 87 -3.49 0.49 -16.58
C ARG A 87 -2.93 1.44 -17.64
N LEU A 88 -1.60 1.60 -17.75
CA LEU A 88 -1.01 2.40 -18.84
C LEU A 88 -1.27 1.76 -20.20
N TRP A 89 -1.11 0.44 -20.29
CA TRP A 89 -1.46 -0.30 -21.51
C TRP A 89 -2.96 -0.20 -21.83
N THR A 90 -3.79 -0.47 -20.82
CA THR A 90 -5.25 -0.52 -20.94
C THR A 90 -5.82 0.80 -21.42
N PHE A 91 -5.37 1.92 -20.84
CA PHE A 91 -5.98 3.23 -21.05
C PHE A 91 -5.30 4.09 -22.11
N PHE A 92 -4.04 3.81 -22.49
CA PHE A 92 -3.32 4.65 -23.43
C PHE A 92 -2.80 3.93 -24.69
N TYR A 93 -2.60 2.60 -24.66
CA TYR A 93 -2.10 1.84 -25.83
C TYR A 93 -3.20 1.10 -26.61
N ASN A 94 -4.26 0.66 -25.94
CA ASN A 94 -5.34 -0.14 -26.55
C ASN A 94 -6.15 0.65 -27.61
N GLU A 95 -6.80 -0.04 -28.56
CA GLU A 95 -7.64 0.58 -29.61
C GLU A 95 -8.73 1.49 -29.03
N GLY A 96 -9.31 1.12 -27.89
CA GLY A 96 -10.31 1.93 -27.18
C GLY A 96 -9.78 3.29 -26.71
N ALA A 97 -8.47 3.42 -26.49
CA ALA A 97 -7.85 4.66 -26.03
C ALA A 97 -7.92 5.79 -27.07
N ALA A 98 -8.12 5.47 -28.35
CA ALA A 98 -8.18 6.47 -29.41
C ALA A 98 -9.28 7.54 -29.21
N VAL A 99 -10.34 7.22 -28.44
CA VAL A 99 -11.40 8.19 -28.14
C VAL A 99 -11.11 9.09 -26.94
N VAL A 100 -10.03 8.83 -26.19
CA VAL A 100 -9.60 9.70 -25.09
C VAL A 100 -9.24 11.08 -25.69
N PRO A 101 -9.95 12.17 -25.32
CA PRO A 101 -9.82 13.46 -26.00
C PRO A 101 -8.38 13.99 -26.02
N GLN A 102 -7.62 13.74 -24.95
CA GLN A 102 -6.23 14.17 -24.79
C GLN A 102 -5.27 13.49 -25.77
N LEU A 103 -5.64 12.37 -26.39
CA LEU A 103 -4.77 11.62 -27.31
C LEU A 103 -4.99 11.99 -28.78
N GLY A 104 -5.92 12.90 -29.10
CA GLY A 104 -6.08 13.43 -30.46
C GLY A 104 -6.56 12.41 -31.50
N GLY A 105 -7.37 11.42 -31.09
CA GLY A 105 -7.98 10.45 -32.00
C GLY A 105 -7.16 9.20 -32.29
N LYS A 106 -6.03 8.99 -31.60
CA LYS A 106 -5.17 7.82 -31.76
C LYS A 106 -4.60 7.38 -30.42
N ALA A 107 -4.57 6.07 -30.17
CA ALA A 107 -3.85 5.51 -29.04
C ALA A 107 -2.33 5.81 -29.13
N MET A 108 -1.66 5.84 -27.98
CA MET A 108 -0.20 5.92 -27.91
C MET A 108 0.43 4.70 -28.58
N THR A 109 1.62 4.86 -29.15
CA THR A 109 2.44 3.73 -29.57
C THR A 109 3.03 3.02 -28.37
N LEU A 110 3.59 1.82 -28.60
CA LEU A 110 4.24 1.05 -27.54
C LEU A 110 5.42 1.84 -26.94
N ASP A 111 6.27 2.41 -27.79
CA ASP A 111 7.39 3.25 -27.36
C ASP A 111 6.94 4.44 -26.51
N GLN A 112 5.82 5.08 -26.86
CA GLN A 112 5.26 6.19 -26.09
C GLN A 112 4.79 5.74 -24.70
N VAL A 113 4.13 4.58 -24.59
CA VAL A 113 3.73 4.05 -23.27
C VAL A 113 4.93 3.61 -22.45
N MET A 114 5.95 3.01 -23.08
CA MET A 114 7.19 2.65 -22.37
C MET A 114 7.93 3.90 -21.87
N GLN A 115 8.03 4.95 -22.70
CA GLN A 115 8.57 6.25 -22.30
C GLN A 115 7.77 6.84 -21.12
N LEU A 116 6.44 6.84 -21.23
CA LEU A 116 5.56 7.33 -20.18
C LEU A 116 5.76 6.55 -18.86
N THR A 117 5.99 5.23 -18.92
CA THR A 117 6.22 4.40 -17.74
C THR A 117 7.53 4.76 -17.04
N ASP A 118 8.61 5.00 -17.79
CA ASP A 118 9.93 5.33 -17.23
C ASP A 118 10.01 6.76 -16.69
N HIS A 119 9.17 7.68 -17.17
CA HIS A 119 9.27 9.11 -16.83
C HIS A 119 8.08 9.67 -16.05
N GLY A 120 6.93 9.00 -16.09
CA GLY A 120 5.65 9.52 -15.57
C GLY A 120 5.08 10.71 -16.37
N GLN A 121 5.81 11.17 -17.40
CA GLN A 121 5.46 12.28 -18.26
C GLN A 121 5.79 11.99 -19.72
N ILE A 122 5.05 12.59 -20.64
CA ILE A 122 5.28 12.47 -22.08
C ILE A 122 4.83 13.73 -22.81
N THR A 123 5.54 14.11 -23.87
CA THR A 123 5.08 15.19 -24.77
C THR A 123 4.39 14.59 -25.98
N LEU A 124 3.12 14.96 -26.20
CA LEU A 124 2.33 14.58 -27.37
C LEU A 124 1.81 15.86 -28.03
N ASN A 125 2.04 16.02 -29.33
CA ASN A 125 1.55 17.18 -30.11
C ASN A 125 1.84 18.53 -29.40
N ASP A 126 3.10 18.75 -29.02
CA ASP A 126 3.59 19.94 -28.29
C ASP A 126 2.98 20.17 -26.88
N THR A 127 2.21 19.22 -26.35
CA THR A 127 1.63 19.29 -25.01
C THR A 127 2.35 18.31 -24.08
N LEU A 128 2.84 18.81 -22.95
CA LEU A 128 3.39 17.98 -21.89
C LEU A 128 2.25 17.38 -21.05
N TYR A 129 2.17 16.07 -21.03
CA TYR A 129 1.24 15.28 -20.24
C TYR A 129 1.95 14.60 -19.06
N SER A 130 1.23 14.43 -17.95
CA SER A 130 1.73 13.81 -16.71
C SER A 130 0.74 12.80 -16.14
N LEU A 131 1.22 11.75 -15.47
CA LEU A 131 0.40 10.79 -14.73
C LEU A 131 0.06 11.24 -13.30
N TYR A 132 0.59 12.38 -12.88
CA TYR A 132 0.42 12.96 -11.56
C TYR A 132 0.24 14.49 -11.66
N PRO A 133 -0.28 15.14 -10.61
CA PRO A 133 -0.43 16.59 -10.58
C PRO A 133 0.94 17.28 -10.73
N ASP A 134 1.12 18.05 -11.81
CA ASP A 134 2.29 18.89 -12.04
C ASP A 134 1.81 20.24 -12.59
N PRO A 135 2.17 21.38 -11.97
CA PRO A 135 1.76 22.70 -12.45
C PRO A 135 2.23 23.05 -13.88
N LYS A 136 3.17 22.29 -14.45
CA LYS A 136 3.74 22.49 -15.79
C LYS A 136 3.18 21.53 -16.84
N ALA A 137 2.35 20.57 -16.45
CA ALA A 137 1.83 19.54 -17.35
C ALA A 137 0.31 19.40 -17.25
N THR A 138 -0.31 18.88 -18.30
CA THR A 138 -1.71 18.45 -18.25
C THR A 138 -1.78 17.03 -17.71
N GLN A 139 -2.52 16.81 -16.63
CA GLN A 139 -2.68 15.46 -16.11
C GLN A 139 -3.49 14.60 -17.08
N LEU A 140 -3.00 13.40 -17.38
CA LEU A 140 -3.69 12.43 -18.21
C LEU A 140 -4.96 11.95 -17.51
N GLN A 141 -6.00 11.72 -18.29
CA GLN A 141 -7.30 11.29 -17.82
C GLN A 141 -7.66 9.92 -18.40
N ILE A 142 -8.42 9.16 -17.61
CA ILE A 142 -8.93 7.84 -17.97
C ILE A 142 -10.46 7.80 -17.79
N PRO A 143 -11.18 6.89 -18.46
CA PRO A 143 -12.60 6.69 -18.19
C PRO A 143 -12.84 6.41 -16.70
N SER A 144 -13.78 7.11 -16.10
CA SER A 144 -14.12 6.94 -14.67
C SER A 144 -15.11 5.80 -14.40
N VAL A 145 -15.83 5.34 -15.43
CA VAL A 145 -16.75 4.20 -15.33
C VAL A 145 -16.09 2.96 -15.92
N LEU A 146 -15.56 2.11 -15.04
CA LEU A 146 -14.76 0.93 -15.39
C LEU A 146 -15.55 -0.39 -15.35
N CYS A 147 -16.69 -0.41 -14.66
CA CYS A 147 -17.52 -1.60 -14.45
C CYS A 147 -18.92 -1.46 -15.08
N LYS A 148 -19.51 -2.53 -15.64
CA LYS A 148 -18.96 -3.90 -15.86
C LYS A 148 -17.90 -3.98 -16.95
N SER A 149 -17.78 -2.93 -17.75
CA SER A 149 -16.77 -2.74 -18.79
C SER A 149 -16.46 -1.25 -18.88
N ILE A 150 -15.27 -0.91 -19.40
CA ILE A 150 -14.87 0.49 -19.61
C ILE A 150 -15.90 1.22 -20.48
N ASN A 151 -16.47 2.31 -19.96
CA ASN A 151 -17.27 3.23 -20.74
C ASN A 151 -16.36 4.30 -21.35
N TRP A 152 -15.80 3.98 -22.53
CA TRP A 152 -14.90 4.85 -23.26
C TRP A 152 -15.50 6.19 -23.69
N ASN A 153 -16.83 6.29 -23.78
CA ASN A 153 -17.55 7.53 -24.12
C ASN A 153 -18.21 8.18 -22.90
N GLY A 154 -17.83 7.74 -21.69
CA GLY A 154 -18.35 8.24 -20.42
C GLY A 154 -17.56 9.43 -19.87
N PRO A 155 -17.80 9.78 -18.59
CA PRO A 155 -17.00 10.78 -17.91
C PRO A 155 -15.56 10.30 -17.69
N TYR A 156 -14.62 11.24 -17.70
CA TYR A 156 -13.21 11.00 -17.41
C TYR A 156 -12.83 11.52 -16.02
N ALA A 157 -11.81 10.91 -15.44
CA ALA A 157 -11.15 11.38 -14.22
C ALA A 157 -9.64 11.38 -14.43
N ASP A 158 -8.94 12.19 -13.63
CA ASP A 158 -7.49 12.23 -13.65
C ASP A 158 -6.90 10.85 -13.31
N PHE A 159 -5.78 10.51 -13.96
CA PHE A 159 -5.07 9.27 -13.67
C PHE A 159 -4.63 9.27 -12.21
N SER A 160 -4.96 8.18 -11.53
CA SER A 160 -4.55 7.86 -10.17
C SER A 160 -4.04 6.41 -10.15
N PRO A 161 -3.31 5.93 -9.13
CA PRO A 161 -2.87 6.64 -7.94
C PRO A 161 -1.96 7.82 -8.28
N SER A 162 -2.10 8.91 -7.52
CA SER A 162 -1.16 10.02 -7.54
C SER A 162 0.12 9.64 -6.78
N GLY A 163 1.11 10.52 -6.79
CA GLY A 163 2.35 10.40 -6.05
C GLY A 163 3.56 10.17 -6.95
N PRO A 164 4.77 10.17 -6.36
CA PRO A 164 6.02 10.25 -7.10
C PRO A 164 6.30 9.04 -7.99
N ARG A 165 5.69 7.89 -7.69
CA ARG A 165 5.63 6.69 -8.56
C ARG A 165 4.24 6.07 -8.56
N GLY A 166 3.20 6.91 -8.45
CA GLY A 166 1.81 6.45 -8.31
C GLY A 166 1.35 5.51 -9.42
N TRP A 167 1.88 5.67 -10.64
CA TRP A 167 1.59 4.82 -11.80
C TRP A 167 2.36 3.51 -11.83
N LEU A 168 3.35 3.30 -10.95
CA LEU A 168 4.03 2.02 -10.76
C LEU A 168 3.27 1.20 -9.70
N ASP A 169 1.95 1.11 -9.87
CA ASP A 169 0.99 0.54 -8.95
C ASP A 169 0.87 -0.99 -9.05
N GLU A 170 1.94 -1.72 -9.35
CA GLU A 170 1.87 -3.20 -9.47
C GLU A 170 2.81 -3.91 -8.49
N TYR A 171 3.00 -3.27 -7.33
CA TYR A 171 3.85 -3.73 -6.24
C TYR A 171 5.31 -3.99 -6.67
N CYS A 172 5.78 -3.22 -7.65
CA CYS A 172 7.16 -3.13 -8.09
C CYS A 172 7.41 -1.72 -8.60
N GLU A 173 8.22 -0.97 -7.87
CA GLU A 173 8.62 0.38 -8.22
C GLU A 173 10.10 0.42 -8.55
N TRP A 174 10.51 1.36 -9.41
CA TRP A 174 11.91 1.50 -9.78
C TRP A 174 12.42 2.93 -9.84
N SER A 175 13.75 3.05 -9.75
CA SER A 175 14.48 4.31 -9.89
C SER A 175 15.75 4.10 -10.74
N ILE A 176 15.98 5.00 -11.69
CA ILE A 176 16.90 4.86 -12.81
C ILE A 176 18.01 5.90 -12.66
N THR A 177 19.26 5.45 -12.65
CA THR A 177 20.44 6.30 -12.81
C THR A 177 20.86 6.29 -14.28
N ARG A 178 20.91 7.47 -14.89
CA ARG A 178 21.43 7.67 -16.26
C ARG A 178 22.77 8.37 -16.23
N ASP A 179 23.62 8.12 -17.23
CA ASP A 179 24.84 8.89 -17.46
C ASP A 179 24.53 10.24 -18.15
N PRO A 180 25.54 11.12 -18.33
CA PRO A 180 25.34 12.42 -18.99
C PRO A 180 24.82 12.35 -20.43
N ASP A 181 24.99 11.21 -21.11
CA ASP A 181 24.47 10.97 -22.46
C ASP A 181 23.03 10.43 -22.44
N GLY A 182 22.42 10.30 -21.26
CA GLY A 182 21.06 9.82 -21.05
C GLY A 182 20.92 8.30 -21.06
N LYS A 183 22.02 7.54 -21.12
CA LYS A 183 21.99 6.07 -21.12
C LYS A 183 21.84 5.52 -19.71
N MET A 184 21.05 4.46 -19.56
CA MET A 184 20.83 3.80 -18.28
C MET A 184 22.10 3.09 -17.80
N ARG A 185 22.45 3.30 -16.53
CA ARG A 185 23.61 2.69 -15.86
C ARG A 185 23.21 1.78 -14.72
N SER A 186 22.18 2.17 -13.96
CA SER A 186 21.67 1.37 -12.85
C SER A 186 20.16 1.56 -12.72
N ILE A 187 19.46 0.48 -12.37
CA ILE A 187 18.04 0.47 -12.04
C ILE A 187 17.87 -0.20 -10.68
N MET A 188 17.31 0.52 -9.72
CA MET A 188 16.88 -0.02 -8.43
C MET A 188 15.42 -0.45 -8.54
N PHE A 189 15.09 -1.65 -8.08
CA PHE A 189 13.73 -2.18 -7.97
C PHE A 189 13.38 -2.43 -6.51
N THR A 190 12.15 -2.12 -6.10
CA THR A 190 11.63 -2.44 -4.77
C THR A 190 10.19 -2.95 -4.81
N SER A 191 9.88 -3.90 -3.95
CA SER A 191 8.53 -4.34 -3.58
C SER A 191 8.27 -4.21 -2.08
N GLU A 192 9.16 -3.55 -1.34
CA GLU A 192 9.10 -3.44 0.11
C GLU A 192 8.06 -2.39 0.53
N ASN A 193 7.17 -2.71 1.48
CA ASN A 193 6.13 -1.78 1.91
C ASN A 193 6.68 -0.69 2.85
N PRO A 194 6.10 0.53 2.83
CA PRO A 194 6.50 1.63 3.73
C PRO A 194 6.29 1.31 5.22
N ALA A 195 5.34 0.42 5.55
CA ALA A 195 5.01 0.00 6.91
C ALA A 195 6.23 -0.48 7.73
N TYR A 196 7.19 -1.16 7.10
CA TYR A 196 8.41 -1.63 7.77
C TYR A 196 9.24 -0.44 8.27
N PHE A 197 9.41 0.57 7.41
CA PHE A 197 10.18 1.77 7.71
C PHE A 197 9.45 2.69 8.67
N LEU A 198 8.13 2.81 8.57
CA LEU A 198 7.31 3.55 9.54
C LEU A 198 7.42 2.92 10.94
N THR A 199 7.36 1.58 11.03
CA THR A 199 7.49 0.86 12.31
C THR A 199 8.90 1.06 12.90
N MET A 200 9.95 0.95 12.08
CA MET A 200 11.32 1.20 12.52
C MET A 200 11.56 2.66 12.93
N TRP A 201 10.98 3.62 12.20
CA TRP A 201 11.13 5.05 12.46
C TRP A 201 10.54 5.46 13.81
N ASN A 202 9.41 4.88 14.21
CA ASN A 202 8.79 5.16 15.51
C ASN A 202 9.66 4.75 16.69
N ILE A 203 10.64 3.86 16.48
CA ILE A 203 11.59 3.40 17.49
C ILE A 203 12.88 4.22 17.39
N ASP A 204 13.51 4.25 16.21
CA ASP A 204 14.79 4.91 15.97
C ASP A 204 14.88 5.46 14.53
N PRO A 205 14.67 6.78 14.32
CA PRO A 205 14.89 7.43 13.03
C PRO A 205 16.31 7.25 12.46
N GLY A 206 17.31 7.06 13.33
CA GLY A 206 18.69 6.77 12.95
C GLY A 206 18.86 5.40 12.30
N ALA A 207 18.04 4.41 12.67
CA ALA A 207 18.05 3.10 12.04
C ALA A 207 17.61 3.20 10.56
N VAL A 208 16.52 3.92 10.29
CA VAL A 208 16.04 4.16 8.92
C VAL A 208 17.07 4.93 8.10
N LEU A 209 17.70 5.97 8.67
CA LEU A 209 18.81 6.67 8.03
C LEU A 209 19.93 5.70 7.63
N GLY A 210 20.33 4.80 8.53
CA GLY A 210 21.36 3.81 8.25
C GLY A 210 21.02 2.89 7.08
N LEU A 211 19.74 2.50 6.93
CA LEU A 211 19.28 1.73 5.78
C LEU A 211 19.33 2.55 4.47
N TYR A 212 18.88 3.81 4.49
CA TYR A 212 19.00 4.69 3.33
C TYR A 212 20.46 4.89 2.90
N GLN A 213 21.37 5.11 3.85
CA GLN A 213 22.79 5.25 3.55
C GLN A 213 23.40 3.97 2.97
N ALA A 214 22.94 2.81 3.44
CA ALA A 214 23.44 1.51 2.98
C ALA A 214 22.90 1.09 1.60
N TYR A 215 21.65 1.43 1.29
CA TYR A 215 20.94 0.88 0.13
C TYR A 215 20.57 1.91 -0.95
N VAL A 216 20.51 3.20 -0.62
CA VAL A 216 20.14 4.27 -1.56
C VAL A 216 21.32 5.17 -1.90
N ASP A 217 21.87 5.89 -0.91
CA ASP A 217 23.00 6.80 -1.11
C ASP A 217 23.65 7.19 0.23
N PRO A 218 24.98 7.12 0.38
CA PRO A 218 25.66 7.50 1.63
C PRO A 218 25.52 9.00 1.99
N GLN A 219 25.07 9.85 1.08
CA GLN A 219 24.87 11.29 1.34
C GLN A 219 23.53 11.63 1.98
N VAL A 220 22.65 10.64 2.20
CA VAL A 220 21.37 10.84 2.89
C VAL A 220 21.64 11.39 4.30
N LYS A 221 20.88 12.42 4.67
CA LYS A 221 20.87 13.01 6.02
C LYS A 221 19.53 12.75 6.70
N LEU A 222 19.53 12.74 8.02
CA LEU A 222 18.30 12.49 8.79
C LEU A 222 17.19 13.47 8.44
N GLU A 223 17.53 14.75 8.29
CA GLU A 223 16.57 15.83 8.04
C GLU A 223 15.96 15.79 6.64
N ASP A 224 16.58 15.03 5.72
CA ASP A 224 16.03 14.75 4.40
C ASP A 224 14.86 13.78 4.45
N LEU A 225 14.72 13.01 5.54
CA LEU A 225 13.68 11.99 5.73
C LEU A 225 12.49 12.50 6.54
N TYR A 226 12.51 13.76 6.98
CA TYR A 226 11.43 14.35 7.76
C TYR A 226 10.24 14.72 6.89
N LEU A 227 9.05 14.30 7.31
CA LEU A 227 7.79 14.86 6.83
C LEU A 227 7.72 16.32 7.21
N ARG A 228 7.31 17.15 6.25
CA ARG A 228 7.21 18.60 6.41
C ARG A 228 5.87 19.07 5.93
N TYR A 229 5.31 20.07 6.61
CA TYR A 229 4.09 20.72 6.17
C TYR A 229 4.30 21.32 4.77
N THR A 230 3.38 21.03 3.86
CA THR A 230 3.41 21.55 2.47
C THR A 230 2.83 22.96 2.35
N ALA A 231 2.01 23.36 3.33
CA ALA A 231 1.38 24.67 3.45
C ALA A 231 1.24 25.04 4.93
N ASP A 232 0.98 26.32 5.20
CA ASP A 232 0.60 26.75 6.55
C ASP A 232 -0.72 26.10 6.94
N GLY A 233 -0.75 25.49 8.13
CA GLY A 233 -1.90 24.75 8.64
C GLY A 233 -2.11 24.97 10.13
N PRO A 234 -3.14 24.33 10.71
CA PRO A 234 -3.51 24.51 12.11
C PRO A 234 -2.43 24.11 13.13
N THR A 235 -1.55 23.18 12.77
CA THR A 235 -0.54 22.58 13.67
C THR A 235 0.91 22.86 13.25
N GLY A 236 1.14 23.61 12.17
CA GLY A 236 2.49 23.96 11.73
C GLY A 236 2.53 24.79 10.46
N LYS A 237 3.74 25.22 10.08
CA LYS A 237 3.97 26.09 8.91
C LYS A 237 4.71 25.38 7.80
N ALA A 238 4.51 25.86 6.57
CA ALA A 238 5.15 25.30 5.39
C ALA A 238 6.68 25.15 5.59
N GLY A 239 7.20 23.93 5.37
CA GLY A 239 8.61 23.57 5.51
C GLY A 239 9.06 23.15 6.91
N GLU A 240 8.28 23.40 7.97
CA GLU A 240 8.58 22.90 9.31
C GLU A 240 8.41 21.38 9.37
N PRO A 241 9.27 20.64 10.09
CA PRO A 241 9.05 19.22 10.36
C PRO A 241 7.71 19.01 11.08
N VAL A 242 6.95 18.03 10.62
CA VAL A 242 5.78 17.52 11.34
C VAL A 242 6.30 16.71 12.52
N LEU A 243 5.89 17.04 13.74
CA LEU A 243 6.26 16.28 14.93
C LEU A 243 5.16 15.25 15.22
N ASP A 244 5.54 14.00 15.42
CA ASP A 244 4.63 12.99 15.96
C ASP A 244 4.57 13.15 17.49
N PRO A 245 3.44 13.59 18.06
CA PRO A 245 3.35 13.80 19.50
C PRO A 245 3.40 12.50 20.31
N THR A 246 3.23 11.33 19.68
CA THR A 246 3.30 10.03 20.35
C THR A 246 4.73 9.55 20.58
N THR A 247 5.68 9.99 19.74
CA THR A 247 7.11 9.68 19.86
C THR A 247 7.94 10.89 20.30
N GLY A 248 7.41 12.11 20.11
CA GLY A 248 8.12 13.37 20.31
C GLY A 248 9.17 13.67 19.24
N GLN A 249 9.20 12.91 18.15
CA GLN A 249 10.19 13.01 17.06
C GLN A 249 9.54 13.53 15.77
N PRO A 250 10.33 14.07 14.82
CA PRO A 250 9.84 14.34 13.47
C PRO A 250 9.25 13.07 12.83
N ALA A 251 8.11 13.19 12.18
CA ALA A 251 7.48 12.10 11.44
C ALA A 251 8.26 11.77 10.16
N TYR A 252 8.14 10.52 9.70
CA TYR A 252 8.82 10.04 8.50
C TYR A 252 8.09 10.44 7.22
N ASP A 253 8.85 10.99 6.26
CA ASP A 253 8.39 11.19 4.89
C ASP A 253 8.64 9.94 4.05
N THR A 254 7.59 9.16 3.79
CA THR A 254 7.67 7.95 2.96
C THR A 254 7.95 8.26 1.48
N VAL A 255 7.76 9.51 1.06
CA VAL A 255 7.97 10.01 -0.31
C VAL A 255 9.07 11.07 -0.39
N ASN A 256 10.01 11.01 0.57
CA ASN A 256 11.14 11.93 0.65
C ASN A 256 11.99 11.96 -0.63
N LYS A 257 12.87 12.96 -0.74
CA LYS A 257 13.68 13.18 -1.95
C LYS A 257 14.57 12.00 -2.35
N TRP A 258 14.89 11.07 -1.43
CA TRP A 258 15.69 9.86 -1.68
C TRP A 258 14.83 8.62 -2.00
N ASN A 259 13.51 8.76 -1.95
CA ASN A 259 12.56 7.71 -2.30
C ASN A 259 11.42 8.32 -3.14
N SER A 260 11.77 9.00 -4.22
CA SER A 260 10.81 9.72 -5.05
C SER A 260 11.21 9.70 -6.52
N GLY A 261 10.21 9.58 -7.40
CA GLY A 261 10.36 9.56 -8.84
C GLY A 261 11.05 8.31 -9.35
N THR A 262 11.10 8.20 -10.67
CA THR A 262 11.88 7.19 -11.38
C THR A 262 13.30 7.66 -11.69
N VAL A 263 13.65 8.91 -11.40
CA VAL A 263 14.99 9.46 -11.67
C VAL A 263 15.84 9.46 -10.40
N ARG A 264 17.03 8.88 -10.50
CA ARG A 264 18.06 8.95 -9.46
C ARG A 264 19.24 9.79 -9.93
N ILE A 265 19.61 10.77 -9.10
CA ILE A 265 20.79 11.60 -9.25
C ILE A 265 21.70 11.31 -8.05
N PRO A 266 22.78 10.52 -8.24
CA PRO A 266 23.69 10.15 -7.15
C PRO A 266 24.16 11.36 -6.35
N GLY A 267 24.10 11.27 -5.02
CA GLY A 267 24.46 12.36 -4.11
C GLY A 267 23.48 13.52 -4.01
N VAL A 268 22.36 13.48 -4.73
CA VAL A 268 21.38 14.58 -4.78
C VAL A 268 19.97 14.11 -4.41
N SER A 269 19.43 13.11 -5.12
CA SER A 269 18.03 12.68 -4.96
C SER A 269 17.73 11.36 -5.69
N GLY A 270 16.51 10.86 -5.49
CA GLY A 270 15.97 9.64 -6.06
C GLY A 270 16.47 8.38 -5.34
N GLY A 271 16.07 7.23 -5.86
CA GLY A 271 16.18 5.95 -5.19
C GLY A 271 14.83 5.27 -5.00
N ALA A 272 14.88 4.00 -4.64
CA ALA A 272 13.70 3.16 -4.42
C ALA A 272 13.94 2.32 -3.15
N MET A 273 13.84 2.95 -1.98
CA MET A 273 13.98 2.26 -0.70
C MET A 273 12.78 1.36 -0.42
N HIS A 274 11.59 1.87 -0.67
CA HIS A 274 10.33 1.13 -0.51
C HIS A 274 9.27 1.71 -1.45
N LEU A 275 8.15 1.01 -1.56
CA LEU A 275 6.99 1.41 -2.34
C LEU A 275 6.45 2.77 -1.85
N THR A 276 6.01 3.59 -2.79
CA THR A 276 5.52 4.97 -2.59
C THR A 276 4.14 5.21 -3.19
N SER A 277 3.68 4.33 -4.09
CA SER A 277 2.32 4.40 -4.61
C SER A 277 1.32 4.13 -3.48
N GLY A 278 0.32 5.00 -3.31
CA GLY A 278 -0.67 4.93 -2.24
C GLY A 278 -1.31 3.55 -2.01
N PRO A 279 -1.77 2.81 -3.03
CA PRO A 279 -2.37 1.49 -2.83
C PRO A 279 -1.35 0.38 -2.51
N ASN A 280 -0.04 0.66 -2.55
CA ASN A 280 1.01 -0.34 -2.36
C ASN A 280 1.39 -0.54 -0.86
N THR A 281 0.41 -0.53 0.04
CA THR A 281 0.62 -0.79 1.48
C THR A 281 0.44 -2.26 1.84
N LEU A 282 1.00 -2.66 2.99
CA LEU A 282 0.82 -4.04 3.49
C LEU A 282 -0.62 -4.25 4.00
N SER A 283 -1.23 -3.23 4.59
CA SER A 283 -2.64 -3.26 5.01
C SER A 283 -3.59 -3.48 3.83
N ALA A 284 -3.33 -2.87 2.66
CA ALA A 284 -4.10 -3.07 1.45
C ALA A 284 -4.02 -4.53 0.94
N GLU A 285 -2.85 -5.16 1.01
CA GLU A 285 -2.69 -6.58 0.65
C GLU A 285 -3.55 -7.49 1.54
N ILE A 286 -3.49 -7.29 2.86
CA ILE A 286 -4.29 -8.04 3.85
C ILE A 286 -5.78 -7.83 3.59
N TYR A 287 -6.19 -6.58 3.34
CA TYR A 287 -7.55 -6.22 2.98
C TYR A 287 -8.02 -6.96 1.71
N LEU A 288 -7.22 -6.95 0.64
CA LEU A 288 -7.56 -7.57 -0.65
C LEU A 288 -7.79 -9.07 -0.49
N ALA A 289 -6.87 -9.75 0.20
CA ALA A 289 -6.97 -11.19 0.43
C ALA A 289 -8.21 -11.54 1.27
N ALA A 290 -8.56 -10.72 2.26
CA ALA A 290 -9.73 -10.95 3.10
C ALA A 290 -11.05 -10.65 2.39
N ALA A 291 -11.15 -9.50 1.71
CA ALA A 291 -12.34 -9.10 0.94
C ALA A 291 -12.67 -10.12 -0.16
N ALA A 292 -11.64 -10.71 -0.78
CA ALA A 292 -11.78 -11.77 -1.77
C ALA A 292 -12.40 -13.06 -1.22
N THR A 293 -12.50 -13.26 0.09
CA THR A 293 -13.07 -14.50 0.66
C THR A 293 -14.60 -14.56 0.62
N ILE A 294 -15.28 -13.42 0.40
CA ILE A 294 -16.72 -13.40 0.20
C ILE A 294 -17.05 -13.97 -1.18
N LEU A 295 -17.76 -15.11 -1.20
CA LEU A 295 -18.16 -15.75 -2.44
C LEU A 295 -19.27 -14.93 -3.11
N ARG A 296 -19.03 -14.52 -4.36
CA ARG A 296 -19.98 -13.77 -5.20
C ARG A 296 -20.72 -14.69 -6.16
N PRO A 297 -21.90 -14.30 -6.67
CA PRO A 297 -22.69 -15.14 -7.56
C PRO A 297 -21.87 -15.50 -8.79
N LEU A 298 -22.01 -16.73 -9.31
CA LEU A 298 -21.22 -17.22 -10.44
C LEU A 298 -21.24 -16.28 -11.66
N THR A 299 -22.37 -15.62 -11.92
CA THR A 299 -22.53 -14.65 -13.02
C THR A 299 -21.63 -13.42 -12.90
N SER A 300 -21.11 -13.17 -11.70
CA SER A 300 -20.25 -12.04 -11.37
C SER A 300 -18.88 -12.48 -10.87
N SER A 301 -18.51 -13.76 -10.99
CA SER A 301 -17.22 -14.30 -10.54
C SER A 301 -16.56 -15.23 -11.58
N GLN A 302 -16.94 -15.09 -12.87
CA GLN A 302 -16.42 -15.94 -13.95
C GLN A 302 -14.97 -15.63 -14.32
N ASN A 303 -14.54 -14.39 -14.08
CA ASN A 303 -13.17 -13.92 -14.35
C ASN A 303 -12.79 -12.81 -13.37
N GLN A 304 -11.51 -12.47 -13.36
CA GLN A 304 -10.91 -11.47 -12.49
C GLN A 304 -11.70 -10.14 -12.52
N GLN A 305 -11.95 -9.59 -13.72
CA GLN A 305 -12.59 -8.29 -13.89
C GLN A 305 -14.07 -8.28 -13.44
N SER A 306 -14.83 -9.34 -13.75
CA SER A 306 -16.22 -9.44 -13.28
C SER A 306 -16.31 -9.58 -11.76
N LEU A 307 -15.38 -10.35 -11.15
CA LEU A 307 -15.32 -10.51 -9.70
C LEU A 307 -15.01 -9.18 -9.00
N ILE A 308 -13.95 -8.49 -9.41
CA ILE A 308 -13.57 -7.23 -8.77
C ILE A 308 -14.67 -6.16 -8.93
N CYS A 309 -15.40 -6.12 -10.06
CA CYS A 309 -16.53 -5.21 -10.22
C CYS A 309 -17.69 -5.50 -9.25
N CYS A 310 -17.91 -6.75 -8.87
CA CYS A 310 -18.97 -7.16 -7.97
C CYS A 310 -18.56 -7.04 -6.50
N ALA A 311 -17.30 -7.38 -6.22
CA ALA A 311 -16.77 -7.40 -4.87
C ALA A 311 -16.22 -6.05 -4.40
N GLN A 312 -15.94 -5.13 -5.34
CA GLN A 312 -15.45 -3.77 -5.08
C GLN A 312 -14.20 -3.73 -4.18
N TYR A 313 -13.37 -4.77 -4.22
CA TYR A 313 -12.05 -4.76 -3.59
C TYR A 313 -11.04 -4.12 -4.55
N GLY A 314 -10.15 -3.25 -4.09
CA GLY A 314 -9.03 -2.74 -4.91
C GLY A 314 -9.45 -2.03 -6.21
N GLN A 315 -8.54 -1.99 -7.18
CA GLN A 315 -8.68 -1.20 -8.39
C GLN A 315 -8.75 -2.05 -9.67
N ASN A 316 -9.74 -1.75 -10.52
CA ASN A 316 -9.92 -2.43 -11.79
C ASN A 316 -8.75 -2.22 -12.77
N TYR A 317 -8.52 -3.22 -13.63
CA TYR A 317 -7.52 -3.18 -14.70
C TYR A 317 -6.05 -3.05 -14.26
N ARG A 318 -5.73 -3.18 -12.95
CA ARG A 318 -4.40 -3.59 -12.50
C ARG A 318 -4.14 -5.06 -12.85
N ASN A 319 -2.89 -5.47 -12.94
CA ASN A 319 -2.47 -6.87 -12.98
C ASN A 319 -2.62 -7.53 -11.61
N SER A 320 -2.35 -6.80 -10.54
CA SER A 320 -2.33 -7.27 -9.17
C SER A 320 -3.74 -7.48 -8.59
N ASP A 321 -4.48 -6.42 -8.24
CA ASP A 321 -5.72 -6.54 -7.46
C ASP A 321 -6.74 -7.54 -8.03
N PRO A 322 -7.12 -7.47 -9.34
CA PRO A 322 -8.05 -8.45 -9.90
C PRO A 322 -7.50 -9.87 -9.87
N HIS A 323 -6.20 -10.06 -10.07
CA HIS A 323 -5.56 -11.38 -10.08
C HIS A 323 -5.43 -11.97 -8.67
N ILE A 324 -4.96 -11.17 -7.71
CA ILE A 324 -4.84 -11.54 -6.29
C ILE A 324 -6.22 -11.92 -5.77
N GLY A 325 -7.20 -11.04 -5.93
CA GLY A 325 -8.54 -11.26 -5.43
C GLY A 325 -9.20 -12.49 -6.06
N PHE A 326 -9.06 -12.70 -7.36
CA PHE A 326 -9.60 -13.91 -8.01
C PHE A 326 -8.90 -15.19 -7.58
N SER A 327 -7.57 -15.19 -7.47
CA SER A 327 -6.79 -16.36 -7.08
C SER A 327 -7.01 -16.72 -5.59
N ALA A 328 -7.10 -15.71 -4.73
CA ALA A 328 -7.49 -15.87 -3.33
C ALA A 328 -8.93 -16.40 -3.21
N ASN A 329 -9.87 -15.83 -3.97
CA ASN A 329 -11.27 -16.29 -3.98
C ASN A 329 -11.38 -17.76 -4.41
N GLN A 330 -10.66 -18.19 -5.46
CA GLN A 330 -10.61 -19.60 -5.86
C GLN A 330 -10.07 -20.52 -4.76
N ALA A 331 -9.13 -20.06 -3.94
CA ALA A 331 -8.69 -20.79 -2.76
C ALA A 331 -9.77 -20.81 -1.67
N ALA A 332 -10.46 -19.68 -1.45
CA ALA A 332 -11.50 -19.51 -0.44
C ALA A 332 -12.79 -20.31 -0.70
N VAL A 333 -13.08 -20.69 -1.96
CA VAL A 333 -14.26 -21.53 -2.28
C VAL A 333 -14.30 -22.80 -1.44
N ASN A 334 -13.15 -23.42 -1.16
CA ASN A 334 -13.09 -24.70 -0.44
C ASN A 334 -12.30 -24.62 0.88
N ASN A 335 -11.80 -23.45 1.26
CA ASN A 335 -10.90 -23.28 2.38
C ASN A 335 -11.18 -21.96 3.10
N LEU A 336 -10.88 -21.88 4.39
CA LEU A 336 -10.51 -20.59 4.98
C LEU A 336 -9.12 -20.22 4.45
N ILE A 337 -8.81 -18.93 4.31
CA ILE A 337 -7.48 -18.48 3.90
C ILE A 337 -6.95 -17.39 4.83
N SER A 338 -5.63 -17.30 4.95
CA SER A 338 -4.90 -16.17 5.53
C SER A 338 -3.69 -15.93 4.63
N LEU A 339 -3.15 -14.72 4.59
CA LEU A 339 -1.83 -14.51 4.00
C LEU A 339 -0.78 -15.30 4.78
N THR A 340 0.23 -15.82 4.08
CA THR A 340 1.31 -16.63 4.65
C THR A 340 2.37 -15.73 5.28
N ASN A 341 2.72 -16.01 6.54
CA ASN A 341 3.81 -15.33 7.24
C ASN A 341 5.19 -15.82 6.72
N PRO A 342 6.18 -14.94 6.50
CA PRO A 342 6.11 -13.48 6.59
C PRO A 342 5.27 -12.86 5.46
N ILE A 343 4.29 -12.04 5.83
CA ILE A 343 3.42 -11.35 4.88
C ILE A 343 4.23 -10.28 4.16
N GLY A 344 4.07 -10.18 2.85
CA GLY A 344 4.73 -9.17 2.04
C GLY A 344 4.66 -9.50 0.56
N LEU A 345 5.09 -8.52 -0.23
CA LEU A 345 5.15 -8.59 -1.68
C LEU A 345 6.59 -8.80 -2.09
N TYR A 346 6.83 -9.87 -2.85
CA TYR A 346 8.17 -10.32 -3.13
C TYR A 346 8.43 -10.32 -4.63
N LEU A 347 9.43 -9.55 -5.06
CA LEU A 347 10.01 -9.70 -6.38
C LEU A 347 10.46 -11.15 -6.56
N GLN A 348 10.24 -11.67 -7.75
CA GLN A 348 10.82 -12.93 -8.19
C GLN A 348 12.03 -12.64 -9.08
N GLN A 349 13.01 -13.52 -9.05
CA GLN A 349 14.14 -13.49 -9.97
C GLN A 349 13.64 -13.41 -11.42
N PRO A 350 14.42 -12.79 -12.33
CA PRO A 350 14.15 -12.89 -13.76
C PRO A 350 13.92 -14.34 -14.20
N LYS A 351 12.88 -14.56 -15.02
CA LYS A 351 12.49 -15.88 -15.54
C LYS A 351 13.68 -16.68 -16.07
N SER A 352 14.59 -16.01 -16.77
CA SER A 352 15.88 -16.55 -17.17
C SER A 352 16.87 -15.43 -17.51
N PHE A 353 18.14 -15.61 -17.14
CA PHE A 353 19.25 -14.77 -17.63
C PHE A 353 19.86 -15.29 -18.95
N SER A 354 19.45 -16.47 -19.43
CA SER A 354 20.11 -17.12 -20.58
C SER A 354 20.05 -16.29 -21.86
N THR A 355 19.02 -15.45 -22.00
CA THR A 355 18.75 -14.60 -23.16
C THR A 355 19.21 -13.16 -22.97
N TRP A 356 19.83 -12.85 -21.82
CA TRP A 356 20.41 -11.55 -21.52
C TRP A 356 21.84 -11.54 -22.08
N LYS A 357 22.12 -10.60 -22.99
CA LYS A 357 23.39 -10.53 -23.70
C LYS A 357 23.91 -9.11 -23.77
N GLY A 358 25.16 -8.91 -23.37
CA GLY A 358 25.89 -7.69 -23.67
C GLY A 358 26.20 -7.54 -25.17
N PRO A 359 26.77 -6.40 -25.59
CA PRO A 359 26.97 -6.08 -27.01
C PRO A 359 27.89 -7.04 -27.77
N GLN A 360 28.73 -7.81 -27.08
CA GLN A 360 29.61 -8.84 -27.65
C GLN A 360 29.12 -10.26 -27.34
N GLY A 361 27.85 -10.41 -26.94
CA GLY A 361 27.25 -11.70 -26.60
C GLY A 361 27.63 -12.23 -25.20
N GLN A 362 28.35 -11.44 -24.39
CA GLN A 362 28.76 -11.83 -23.06
C GLN A 362 27.57 -11.97 -22.09
N ASP A 363 27.71 -12.86 -21.11
CA ASP A 363 26.76 -12.98 -20.01
C ASP A 363 26.79 -11.73 -19.13
N VAL A 364 25.60 -11.27 -18.76
CA VAL A 364 25.39 -10.07 -17.93
C VAL A 364 24.59 -10.38 -16.67
N SER A 365 24.35 -11.66 -16.37
CA SER A 365 23.61 -12.11 -15.18
C SER A 365 24.20 -11.56 -13.87
N SER A 366 25.53 -11.43 -13.79
CA SER A 366 26.24 -10.89 -12.63
C SER A 366 25.94 -9.41 -12.30
N TYR A 367 25.32 -8.68 -13.22
CA TYR A 367 24.90 -7.29 -13.00
C TYR A 367 23.55 -7.18 -12.27
N TRP A 368 22.81 -8.28 -12.14
CA TRP A 368 21.62 -8.35 -11.30
C TRP A 368 22.01 -8.81 -9.88
N ARG A 369 21.63 -8.01 -8.88
CA ARG A 369 21.93 -8.29 -7.48
C ARG A 369 20.70 -8.07 -6.62
N VAL A 370 20.34 -9.10 -5.85
CA VAL A 370 19.42 -8.96 -4.72
C VAL A 370 20.13 -8.19 -3.61
N THR A 371 19.56 -7.06 -3.20
CA THR A 371 20.13 -6.20 -2.14
C THR A 371 19.41 -6.36 -0.81
N ARG A 372 18.12 -6.71 -0.82
CA ARG A 372 17.29 -7.00 0.36
C ARG A 372 16.36 -8.18 0.09
N GLY A 373 16.11 -8.98 1.13
CA GLY A 373 15.41 -10.25 1.00
C GLY A 373 16.28 -11.38 0.45
N THR A 374 15.66 -12.52 0.12
CA THR A 374 16.35 -13.76 -0.26
C THR A 374 15.61 -14.51 -1.36
N ALA A 375 16.36 -15.12 -2.27
CA ALA A 375 15.81 -15.96 -3.32
C ALA A 375 15.52 -17.39 -2.82
N GLY A 376 14.45 -18.01 -3.29
CA GLY A 376 14.10 -19.42 -3.04
C GLY A 376 13.75 -19.79 -1.59
N THR A 377 13.50 -18.81 -0.71
CA THR A 377 13.20 -19.07 0.72
C THR A 377 11.71 -19.07 1.05
N GLY A 378 10.86 -18.61 0.13
CA GLY A 378 9.42 -18.55 0.30
C GLY A 378 8.69 -19.86 0.00
N PRO A 379 7.36 -19.89 0.20
CA PRO A 379 6.55 -21.06 -0.09
C PRO A 379 6.70 -21.55 -1.53
N ASN A 380 6.77 -22.86 -1.71
CA ASN A 380 7.00 -23.50 -3.02
C ASN A 380 8.31 -23.06 -3.71
N ASN A 381 9.34 -22.71 -2.93
CA ASN A 381 10.60 -22.13 -3.40
C ASN A 381 10.41 -20.80 -4.14
N SER A 382 9.34 -20.06 -3.85
CA SER A 382 9.23 -18.68 -4.32
C SER A 382 10.33 -17.82 -3.70
N ASP A 383 10.64 -16.73 -4.36
CA ASP A 383 11.56 -15.75 -3.79
C ASP A 383 10.85 -14.90 -2.73
N GLN A 384 11.64 -14.42 -1.78
CA GLN A 384 11.28 -13.37 -0.82
C GLN A 384 12.20 -12.16 -1.01
N ILE A 385 12.36 -11.70 -2.26
CA ILE A 385 13.21 -10.55 -2.61
C ILE A 385 12.39 -9.28 -2.40
N LEU A 386 12.95 -8.34 -1.63
CA LEU A 386 12.34 -7.03 -1.36
C LEU A 386 12.95 -5.94 -2.23
N GLN A 387 14.24 -6.08 -2.56
CA GLN A 387 14.94 -5.17 -3.46
C GLN A 387 15.96 -5.89 -4.33
N ALA A 388 16.09 -5.40 -5.56
CA ALA A 388 17.15 -5.79 -6.48
C ALA A 388 17.70 -4.58 -7.22
N VAL A 389 18.95 -4.68 -7.68
CA VAL A 389 19.61 -3.69 -8.51
C VAL A 389 20.14 -4.36 -9.76
N PHE A 390 19.87 -3.77 -10.92
CA PHE A 390 20.55 -4.09 -12.17
C PHE A 390 21.52 -2.96 -12.52
N GLU A 391 22.82 -3.21 -12.42
CA GLU A 391 23.85 -2.17 -12.57
C GLU A 391 24.99 -2.63 -13.47
N VAL A 392 25.26 -1.85 -14.52
CA VAL A 392 26.42 -2.06 -15.40
C VAL A 392 27.55 -1.13 -14.95
N PRO A 393 28.65 -1.67 -14.40
CA PRO A 393 29.75 -0.83 -13.91
C PRO A 393 30.45 -0.11 -15.07
N ALA A 394 31.03 1.05 -14.79
CA ALA A 394 31.74 1.83 -15.81
C ALA A 394 32.87 1.04 -16.50
N SER A 395 33.52 0.12 -15.78
CA SER A 395 34.57 -0.77 -16.29
C SER A 395 34.09 -1.76 -17.36
N ALA A 396 32.78 -2.00 -17.48
CA ALA A 396 32.22 -2.85 -18.53
C ALA A 396 32.35 -2.22 -19.92
N GLY A 397 32.43 -0.88 -20.01
CA GLY A 397 32.61 -0.16 -21.28
C GLY A 397 31.35 -0.03 -22.14
N PHE A 398 30.18 -0.46 -21.65
CA PHE A 398 28.86 -0.32 -22.29
C PHE A 398 27.79 0.03 -21.24
N SER A 399 26.59 0.39 -21.69
CA SER A 399 25.42 0.77 -20.88
C SER A 399 24.33 -0.31 -20.88
N ILE A 400 23.31 -0.16 -20.03
CA ILE A 400 22.14 -1.06 -20.03
C ILE A 400 21.45 -1.05 -21.39
N ASN A 401 21.41 0.10 -22.07
CA ASN A 401 20.80 0.24 -23.41
C ASN A 401 21.47 -0.63 -24.50
N GLU A 402 22.70 -1.10 -24.28
CA GLU A 402 23.42 -1.98 -25.21
C GLU A 402 23.26 -3.47 -24.88
N ILE A 403 22.55 -3.78 -23.79
CA ILE A 403 22.16 -5.14 -23.45
C ILE A 403 20.86 -5.47 -24.20
N THR A 404 20.78 -6.72 -24.64
CA THR A 404 19.55 -7.28 -25.19
C THR A 404 18.98 -8.37 -24.29
N ILE A 405 17.65 -8.46 -24.25
CA ILE A 405 16.89 -9.57 -23.67
C ILE A 405 16.04 -10.15 -24.80
N ASN A 406 16.22 -11.44 -25.10
CA ASN A 406 15.55 -12.08 -26.25
C ASN A 406 15.81 -11.33 -27.59
N GLY A 407 16.97 -10.68 -27.72
CA GLY A 407 17.33 -9.87 -28.89
C GLY A 407 16.74 -8.45 -28.92
N ALA A 408 15.86 -8.08 -27.97
CA ALA A 408 15.35 -6.72 -27.85
C ALA A 408 16.29 -5.86 -26.99
N PRO A 409 16.73 -4.67 -27.46
CA PRO A 409 17.53 -3.76 -26.65
C PRO A 409 16.74 -3.24 -25.44
N ILE A 410 17.42 -3.00 -24.32
CA ILE A 410 16.81 -2.43 -23.11
C ILE A 410 16.76 -0.90 -23.24
N ASP A 411 15.87 -0.40 -24.09
CA ASP A 411 15.66 1.05 -24.24
C ASP A 411 14.85 1.65 -23.08
N TYR A 412 14.00 0.82 -22.46
CA TYR A 412 13.15 1.16 -21.31
C TYR A 412 13.17 0.05 -20.27
N VAL A 413 12.88 0.39 -19.01
CA VAL A 413 12.89 -0.57 -17.88
C VAL A 413 11.88 -1.71 -18.09
N TRP A 414 10.81 -1.47 -18.84
CA TRP A 414 9.80 -2.47 -19.18
C TRP A 414 10.38 -3.78 -19.77
N VAL A 415 11.46 -3.70 -20.56
CA VAL A 415 12.09 -4.90 -21.15
C VAL A 415 12.60 -5.83 -20.05
N ILE A 416 13.08 -5.28 -18.93
CA ILE A 416 13.45 -6.04 -17.73
C ILE A 416 12.20 -6.44 -16.95
N ALA A 417 11.26 -5.52 -16.74
CA ALA A 417 10.06 -5.80 -15.94
C ALA A 417 9.22 -6.98 -16.48
N ASN A 418 9.21 -7.18 -17.80
CA ASN A 418 8.55 -8.33 -18.45
C ASN A 418 9.23 -9.68 -18.15
N GLU A 419 10.46 -9.68 -17.67
CA GLU A 419 11.16 -10.88 -17.17
C GLU A 419 10.90 -11.14 -15.69
N LEU A 420 10.29 -10.20 -14.96
CA LEU A 420 10.04 -10.30 -13.53
C LEU A 420 8.62 -10.79 -13.22
N ASN A 421 8.41 -11.26 -12.00
CA ASN A 421 7.10 -11.38 -11.38
C ASN A 421 7.16 -10.75 -9.99
N VAL A 422 5.99 -10.43 -9.43
CA VAL A 422 5.81 -10.23 -7.99
C VAL A 422 4.98 -11.40 -7.47
N ALA A 423 5.17 -11.74 -6.19
CA ALA A 423 4.44 -12.80 -5.52
C ALA A 423 3.97 -12.40 -4.13
N LEU A 424 2.84 -12.96 -3.74
CA LEU A 424 2.43 -13.16 -2.35
C LEU A 424 1.97 -14.60 -2.16
N SER A 425 1.71 -15.03 -0.92
CA SER A 425 1.22 -16.37 -0.64
C SER A 425 0.04 -16.38 0.32
N VAL A 426 -0.89 -17.30 0.09
CA VAL A 426 -2.01 -17.59 0.99
C VAL A 426 -1.87 -19.00 1.57
N THR A 427 -2.16 -19.17 2.85
CA THR A 427 -2.18 -20.48 3.52
C THR A 427 -3.63 -20.95 3.73
N PRO A 428 -4.08 -21.98 3.00
CA PRO A 428 -5.43 -22.50 3.17
C PRO A 428 -5.58 -23.31 4.46
N ALA A 429 -6.75 -23.23 5.08
CA ALA A 429 -7.18 -24.05 6.20
C ALA A 429 -8.54 -24.72 5.90
N PRO A 430 -8.83 -25.91 6.47
CA PRO A 430 -10.10 -26.58 6.24
C PRO A 430 -11.31 -25.71 6.65
N LEU A 431 -12.34 -25.69 5.81
CA LEU A 431 -13.64 -25.11 6.18
C LEU A 431 -14.35 -25.98 7.22
N THR A 432 -15.06 -25.34 8.14
CA THR A 432 -16.05 -26.01 9.01
C THR A 432 -17.42 -26.10 8.34
N ALA A 433 -17.75 -25.15 7.45
CA ALA A 433 -18.93 -25.14 6.60
C ALA A 433 -18.64 -24.39 5.30
N GLN A 434 -19.32 -24.77 4.21
CA GLN A 434 -19.22 -24.06 2.94
C GLN A 434 -19.80 -22.64 3.07
N PRO A 435 -19.05 -21.58 2.71
CA PRO A 435 -19.56 -20.22 2.72
C PRO A 435 -20.74 -20.10 1.76
N LYS A 436 -21.76 -19.32 2.15
CA LYS A 436 -22.87 -19.02 1.25
C LYS A 436 -22.46 -17.93 0.26
N GLU A 437 -22.98 -18.01 -0.95
CA GLU A 437 -22.89 -16.90 -1.89
C GLU A 437 -23.56 -15.65 -1.31
N CYS A 438 -22.94 -14.51 -1.55
CA CYS A 438 -23.38 -13.19 -1.15
C CYS A 438 -23.56 -12.32 -2.41
N ALA A 439 -24.56 -11.44 -2.43
CA ALA A 439 -24.78 -10.53 -3.57
C ALA A 439 -23.57 -9.58 -3.76
N CYS A 440 -23.51 -8.85 -4.87
CA CYS A 440 -22.47 -7.84 -5.06
C CYS A 440 -22.53 -6.76 -3.98
N VAL A 441 -21.39 -6.15 -3.69
CA VAL A 441 -21.31 -5.01 -2.78
C VAL A 441 -22.20 -3.89 -3.30
N ALA A 442 -22.90 -3.24 -2.39
CA ALA A 442 -23.73 -2.08 -2.67
C ALA A 442 -23.62 -1.10 -1.51
N ALA A 443 -23.70 0.20 -1.78
CA ALA A 443 -23.74 1.21 -0.72
C ALA A 443 -25.00 1.02 0.14
N ASN A 444 -24.83 1.07 1.47
CA ASN A 444 -25.94 1.21 2.39
C ASN A 444 -26.38 2.68 2.40
N THR A 445 -27.58 2.97 1.91
CA THR A 445 -28.10 4.35 1.78
C THR A 445 -29.27 4.64 2.72
N THR A 446 -29.75 3.65 3.47
CA THR A 446 -30.89 3.82 4.38
C THR A 446 -30.44 4.00 5.82
N ASP A 447 -29.40 3.27 6.24
CA ASP A 447 -28.93 3.23 7.63
C ASP A 447 -27.40 3.26 7.67
N ALA A 448 -26.78 4.13 6.85
CA ALA A 448 -25.34 4.29 6.83
C ALA A 448 -24.83 4.76 8.20
N GLN A 449 -23.89 4.00 8.76
CA GLN A 449 -23.20 4.34 9.99
C GLN A 449 -21.82 4.93 9.66
N PRO A 450 -21.27 5.82 10.51
CA PRO A 450 -19.91 6.29 10.33
C PRO A 450 -18.93 5.12 10.42
N TRP A 451 -18.27 4.80 9.31
CA TRP A 451 -17.19 3.81 9.26
C TRP A 451 -15.87 4.47 9.70
N PRO A 452 -15.23 4.04 10.80
CA PRO A 452 -13.88 4.46 11.14
C PRO A 452 -12.85 3.99 10.11
N VAL A 453 -12.14 4.91 9.45
CA VAL A 453 -11.19 4.59 8.37
C VAL A 453 -9.73 4.78 8.82
N GLN A 454 -9.46 5.82 9.61
CA GLN A 454 -8.10 6.13 10.06
C GLN A 454 -8.15 6.91 11.36
N LEU A 455 -7.17 6.68 12.24
CA LEU A 455 -7.00 7.47 13.47
C LEU A 455 -5.56 7.95 13.56
N LEU A 456 -5.36 9.27 13.56
CA LEU A 456 -4.04 9.89 13.55
C LEU A 456 -3.93 10.94 14.66
N PRO A 457 -2.75 11.15 15.24
CA PRO A 457 -2.44 12.39 15.93
C PRO A 457 -2.71 13.61 15.02
N ILE A 458 -3.18 14.72 15.60
CA ILE A 458 -3.62 15.88 14.82
C ILE A 458 -2.53 16.47 13.92
N ASP A 459 -1.28 16.47 14.38
CA ASP A 459 -0.11 16.91 13.61
C ASP A 459 0.14 16.02 12.39
N LEU A 460 0.00 14.70 12.52
CA LEU A 460 0.15 13.77 11.40
C LEU A 460 -0.97 13.95 10.37
N PHE A 461 -2.20 14.20 10.81
CA PHE A 461 -3.34 14.47 9.93
C PHE A 461 -3.11 15.74 9.09
N TYR A 462 -2.80 16.87 9.72
CA TYR A 462 -2.56 18.13 8.99
C TYR A 462 -1.23 18.14 8.25
N GLY A 463 -0.26 17.36 8.71
CA GLY A 463 0.98 17.05 8.00
C GLY A 463 0.79 16.14 6.78
N GLN A 464 -0.42 15.62 6.55
CA GLN A 464 -0.77 14.69 5.47
C GLN A 464 0.08 13.43 5.49
N SER A 465 0.33 12.89 6.69
CA SER A 465 1.09 11.66 6.85
C SER A 465 0.39 10.51 6.14
N PRO A 466 1.10 9.75 5.27
CA PRO A 466 0.56 8.56 4.60
C PRO A 466 0.52 7.32 5.51
N SER A 467 0.73 7.48 6.83
CA SER A 467 0.83 6.34 7.75
C SER A 467 -0.51 5.61 7.88
N ASP A 468 -0.47 4.29 7.67
CA ASP A 468 -1.54 3.34 7.95
C ASP A 468 -1.29 2.53 9.23
N LEU A 469 -0.30 2.94 10.03
CA LEU A 469 -0.03 2.32 11.33
C LEU A 469 -1.16 2.63 12.32
N PRO A 470 -1.54 1.68 13.20
CA PRO A 470 -2.42 1.96 14.33
C PRO A 470 -1.87 3.09 15.22
N ALA A 471 -2.75 3.97 15.68
CA ALA A 471 -2.38 5.00 16.65
C ALA A 471 -1.93 4.39 17.99
N SER A 472 -0.81 4.86 18.52
CA SER A 472 -0.30 4.44 19.82
C SER A 472 -0.89 5.30 20.96
N PHE A 473 -1.52 4.63 21.93
CA PHE A 473 -2.12 5.25 23.11
C PHE A 473 -1.31 4.95 24.36
N ALA A 474 -0.32 5.80 24.64
CA ALA A 474 0.52 5.68 25.84
C ALA A 474 -0.34 5.76 27.12
N PRO A 475 -0.23 4.80 28.07
CA PRO A 475 -0.93 4.87 29.35
C PRO A 475 -0.63 6.15 30.13
N GLY A 476 -1.66 6.78 30.70
CA GLY A 476 -1.53 8.02 31.47
C GLY A 476 -1.36 9.29 30.63
N SER A 477 -1.59 9.22 29.32
CA SER A 477 -1.45 10.36 28.40
C SER A 477 -2.80 11.01 28.06
N SER A 478 -2.72 12.23 27.51
CA SER A 478 -3.85 12.92 26.87
C SER A 478 -3.32 13.69 25.65
N GLY A 479 -4.01 13.60 24.51
CA GLY A 479 -3.56 14.19 23.26
C GLY A 479 -4.69 14.44 22.27
N GLN A 480 -4.41 15.25 21.23
CA GLN A 480 -5.37 15.52 20.16
C GLN A 480 -5.19 14.58 18.97
N PHE A 481 -6.30 14.00 18.53
CA PHE A 481 -6.36 13.06 17.43
C PHE A 481 -7.48 13.44 16.46
N VAL A 482 -7.37 12.96 15.24
CA VAL A 482 -8.41 13.04 14.21
C VAL A 482 -8.82 11.62 13.84
N LEU A 483 -10.09 11.28 14.11
CA LEU A 483 -10.71 10.07 13.57
C LEU A 483 -11.35 10.43 12.23
N VAL A 484 -10.79 9.90 11.15
CA VAL A 484 -11.35 10.01 9.81
C VAL A 484 -12.38 8.91 9.61
N VAL A 485 -13.55 9.27 9.08
CA VAL A 485 -14.67 8.37 8.85
C VAL A 485 -15.30 8.55 7.48
N GLN A 486 -16.06 7.55 7.03
CA GLN A 486 -16.97 7.67 5.89
C GLN A 486 -18.42 7.47 6.36
N GLY A 487 -19.35 8.26 5.82
CA GLY A 487 -20.78 8.09 6.11
C GLY A 487 -21.26 8.75 7.41
N ALA A 488 -20.51 9.72 7.95
CA ALA A 488 -21.03 10.53 9.04
C ALA A 488 -22.12 11.49 8.57
N ASP A 489 -23.14 11.70 9.41
CA ASP A 489 -24.22 12.65 9.14
C ASP A 489 -23.61 14.05 8.96
N PRO A 490 -23.86 14.74 7.82
CA PRO A 490 -23.30 16.07 7.57
C PRO A 490 -23.79 17.14 8.55
N ASN A 491 -24.86 16.88 9.32
CA ASN A 491 -25.35 17.78 10.36
C ASN A 491 -24.71 17.54 11.73
N THR A 492 -23.78 16.59 11.83
CA THR A 492 -23.06 16.30 13.08
C THR A 492 -22.32 17.53 13.59
N THR A 493 -22.40 17.76 14.90
CA THR A 493 -21.69 18.82 15.60
C THR A 493 -20.74 18.23 16.63
N ALA A 494 -19.80 19.03 17.14
CA ALA A 494 -18.92 18.57 18.22
C ALA A 494 -19.71 18.18 19.50
N ALA A 495 -20.90 18.74 19.71
CA ALA A 495 -21.70 18.52 20.90
C ALA A 495 -22.51 17.21 20.87
N ASP A 496 -22.85 16.73 19.67
CA ASP A 496 -23.64 15.50 19.48
C ASP A 496 -22.83 14.34 18.86
N ALA A 497 -21.62 14.60 18.37
CA ALA A 497 -20.68 13.59 17.95
C ALA A 497 -20.31 12.67 19.12
N ARG A 498 -20.40 11.36 18.90
CA ARG A 498 -20.09 10.34 19.91
C ARG A 498 -19.06 9.38 19.36
N VAL A 499 -17.88 9.37 19.98
CA VAL A 499 -16.82 8.39 19.71
C VAL A 499 -16.65 7.54 20.96
N GLN A 500 -16.62 6.23 20.78
CA GLN A 500 -16.48 5.26 21.86
C GLN A 500 -15.28 4.37 21.59
N PHE A 501 -14.67 3.88 22.67
CA PHE A 501 -13.61 2.87 22.64
C PHE A 501 -14.03 1.63 23.41
N SER A 502 -13.60 0.46 22.94
CA SER A 502 -13.86 -0.81 23.64
C SER A 502 -13.11 -0.92 24.97
N ASN A 503 -11.98 -0.20 25.10
CA ASN A 503 -11.20 -0.13 26.32
C ASN A 503 -11.77 0.94 27.26
N PRO A 504 -12.29 0.58 28.45
CA PRO A 504 -12.91 1.54 29.38
C PRO A 504 -11.90 2.52 30.01
N GLY A 505 -10.61 2.26 29.88
CA GLY A 505 -9.54 3.18 30.28
C GLY A 505 -9.32 4.32 29.29
N ILE A 506 -10.04 4.36 28.17
CA ILE A 506 -9.86 5.34 27.09
C ILE A 506 -11.16 6.12 26.89
N THR A 507 -11.04 7.43 26.85
CA THR A 507 -12.17 8.34 26.61
C THR A 507 -11.82 9.34 25.53
N ALA A 508 -12.82 9.76 24.75
CA ALA A 508 -12.71 10.84 23.78
C ALA A 508 -13.71 11.95 24.07
N GLN A 509 -13.25 13.18 23.94
CA GLN A 509 -14.11 14.36 23.84
C GLN A 509 -13.96 14.95 22.44
N VAL A 510 -15.02 14.91 21.64
CA VAL A 510 -15.03 15.56 20.32
C VAL A 510 -15.04 17.06 20.52
N THR A 511 -14.11 17.75 19.86
CA THR A 511 -13.91 19.20 19.94
C THR A 511 -14.33 19.89 18.65
N GLN A 512 -14.24 19.19 17.52
CA GLN A 512 -14.65 19.70 16.21
C GLN A 512 -15.06 18.55 15.29
N PHE A 513 -16.09 18.79 14.47
CA PHE A 513 -16.44 17.96 13.33
C PHE A 513 -15.93 18.62 12.04
N LEU A 514 -15.32 17.83 11.17
CA LEU A 514 -14.84 18.22 9.85
C LEU A 514 -15.77 17.61 8.80
N PRO A 515 -16.58 18.42 8.09
CA PRO A 515 -17.41 17.93 6.99
C PRO A 515 -16.60 17.37 5.82
N ASP A 516 -15.34 17.78 5.70
CA ASP A 516 -14.36 17.30 4.74
C ASP A 516 -13.03 17.04 5.45
N ALA A 517 -12.60 15.77 5.44
CA ALA A 517 -11.34 15.32 6.00
C ALA A 517 -10.50 14.57 4.95
N SER A 518 -10.55 14.99 3.67
CA SER A 518 -9.98 14.29 2.52
C SER A 518 -8.43 14.23 2.44
N ALA A 519 -7.72 14.35 3.56
CA ALA A 519 -6.26 14.25 3.64
C ALA A 519 -5.75 12.80 3.64
N ILE A 520 -6.19 11.96 2.68
CA ILE A 520 -5.76 10.56 2.57
C ILE A 520 -5.05 10.30 1.23
N PRO A 521 -3.77 9.89 1.25
CA PRO A 521 -3.13 9.18 0.14
C PRO A 521 -3.82 7.83 -0.10
N GLY A 522 -4.33 7.59 -1.31
CA GLY A 522 -4.90 6.28 -1.69
C GLY A 522 -6.43 6.15 -1.62
N GLN A 523 -7.20 7.23 -1.74
CA GLN A 523 -8.66 7.11 -1.94
C GLN A 523 -8.99 6.20 -3.14
N THR A 524 -9.59 5.05 -2.84
CA THR A 524 -10.45 4.31 -3.75
C THR A 524 -11.89 4.74 -3.48
N ASP A 525 -12.38 5.66 -4.32
CA ASP A 525 -13.77 5.85 -4.72
C ASP A 525 -14.88 5.49 -3.69
N GLY A 526 -15.40 6.49 -2.98
CA GLY A 526 -16.60 6.30 -2.15
C GLY A 526 -16.98 7.45 -1.23
N GLY A 527 -17.38 8.61 -1.78
CA GLY A 527 -17.86 9.75 -1.00
C GLY A 527 -16.76 10.48 -0.21
N GLY A 528 -16.91 11.78 0.00
CA GLY A 528 -15.95 12.53 0.82
C GLY A 528 -15.82 11.90 2.21
N THR A 529 -14.63 11.98 2.82
CA THR A 529 -14.43 11.59 4.21
C THR A 529 -14.82 12.74 5.14
N GLN A 530 -15.28 12.41 6.35
CA GLN A 530 -15.51 13.34 7.44
C GLN A 530 -14.48 13.09 8.55
N GLY A 531 -14.35 14.02 9.48
CA GLY A 531 -13.38 13.90 10.57
C GLY A 531 -13.93 14.33 11.92
N TYR A 532 -13.49 13.67 12.98
CA TYR A 532 -13.71 14.08 14.36
C TYR A 532 -12.37 14.47 14.99
N ILE A 533 -12.15 15.77 15.21
CA ILE A 533 -11.03 16.22 16.04
C ILE A 533 -11.43 16.03 17.49
N MET A 534 -10.65 15.27 18.24
CA MET A 534 -10.97 14.91 19.61
C MET A 534 -9.75 14.96 20.53
N THR A 535 -9.99 15.26 21.80
CA THR A 535 -9.02 14.98 22.86
C THR A 535 -9.25 13.56 23.36
N ILE A 536 -8.25 12.70 23.21
CA ILE A 536 -8.25 11.34 23.74
C ILE A 536 -7.48 11.35 25.05
N THR A 537 -8.05 10.76 26.10
CA THR A 537 -7.39 10.58 27.40
C THR A 537 -7.30 9.09 27.72
N VAL A 538 -6.09 8.65 28.05
CA VAL A 538 -5.74 7.25 28.32
C VAL A 538 -5.37 7.13 29.80
N SER A 539 -6.11 6.30 30.54
CA SER A 539 -5.82 5.99 31.94
C SER A 539 -4.43 5.37 32.10
N SER A 540 -3.76 5.63 33.22
CA SER A 540 -2.49 4.97 33.56
C SER A 540 -2.63 3.45 33.72
N ASN A 541 -3.86 2.97 33.93
CA ASN A 541 -4.19 1.55 34.09
C ASN A 541 -4.93 0.99 32.86
N ALA A 542 -4.90 1.69 31.72
CA ALA A 542 -5.48 1.18 30.49
C ALA A 542 -4.81 -0.16 30.12
N ALA A 543 -5.60 -1.18 29.85
CA ALA A 543 -5.07 -2.49 29.48
C ALA A 543 -4.35 -2.43 28.12
N PRO A 544 -3.18 -3.08 27.96
CA PRO A 544 -2.47 -3.14 26.69
C PRO A 544 -3.22 -3.99 25.67
N GLY A 545 -2.96 -3.73 24.39
CA GLY A 545 -3.53 -4.45 23.25
C GLY A 545 -4.27 -3.54 22.26
N LEU A 546 -4.83 -4.16 21.22
CA LEU A 546 -5.62 -3.45 20.22
C LEU A 546 -6.84 -2.77 20.85
N VAL A 547 -7.10 -1.55 20.40
CA VAL A 547 -8.24 -0.75 20.82
C VAL A 547 -9.23 -0.70 19.68
N SER A 548 -10.47 -1.09 19.97
CA SER A 548 -11.56 -0.98 19.01
C SER A 548 -12.28 0.36 19.20
N VAL A 549 -12.72 0.96 18.11
CA VAL A 549 -13.33 2.29 18.06
C VAL A 549 -14.64 2.23 17.26
N ARG A 550 -15.59 3.09 17.62
CA ARG A 550 -16.76 3.36 16.78
C ARG A 550 -17.18 4.82 16.91
N ALA A 551 -17.73 5.37 15.84
CA ALA A 551 -18.31 6.70 15.80
C ALA A 551 -19.81 6.59 15.51
N LEU A 552 -20.65 7.26 16.30
CA LEU A 552 -22.10 7.16 16.20
C LEU A 552 -22.68 8.47 15.67
N ASN A 553 -23.55 8.37 14.67
CA ASN A 553 -24.38 9.48 14.21
C ASN A 553 -25.32 9.96 15.33
N PRO A 554 -25.72 11.25 15.36
CA PRO A 554 -26.59 11.80 16.41
C PRO A 554 -27.94 11.08 16.55
N SER A 555 -28.47 10.54 15.45
CA SER A 555 -29.73 9.81 15.40
C SER A 555 -29.67 8.42 16.05
N GLU A 556 -28.48 7.85 16.23
CA GLU A 556 -28.31 6.50 16.79
C GLU A 556 -28.58 6.48 18.30
N ALA A 557 -28.84 5.28 18.83
CA ALA A 557 -28.93 5.08 20.27
C ALA A 557 -27.62 5.51 20.97
N ALA A 558 -27.71 5.99 22.21
CA ALA A 558 -26.51 6.43 22.94
C ALA A 558 -25.53 5.29 23.25
N ASN A 559 -26.06 4.09 23.50
CA ASN A 559 -25.27 2.89 23.83
C ASN A 559 -25.76 1.70 23.00
N PRO A 560 -25.49 1.67 21.69
CA PRO A 560 -25.89 0.55 20.86
C PRO A 560 -25.07 -0.69 21.24
N SER A 561 -25.68 -1.86 21.13
CA SER A 561 -24.98 -3.15 21.17
C SER A 561 -23.98 -3.26 20.02
N ALA A 562 -23.01 -4.17 20.12
CA ALA A 562 -22.07 -4.44 19.03
C ALA A 562 -22.76 -5.03 17.78
N SER A 563 -23.96 -5.60 17.93
CA SER A 563 -24.79 -6.03 16.80
C SER A 563 -25.52 -4.87 16.11
N GLU A 564 -25.85 -3.81 16.85
CA GLU A 564 -26.51 -2.62 16.29
C GLU A 564 -25.50 -1.67 15.63
N HIS A 565 -24.30 -1.55 16.20
CA HIS A 565 -23.20 -0.79 15.62
C HIS A 565 -21.87 -1.50 15.94
N PRO A 566 -21.30 -2.23 14.96
CA PRO A 566 -20.05 -2.97 15.11
C PRO A 566 -18.85 -2.09 15.46
N TRP A 567 -17.89 -2.66 16.19
CA TRP A 567 -16.62 -1.99 16.48
C TRP A 567 -15.65 -2.16 15.33
N GLU A 568 -14.92 -1.10 14.96
CA GLU A 568 -13.74 -1.21 14.12
C GLU A 568 -12.53 -1.52 15.01
N SER A 569 -11.61 -2.36 14.55
CA SER A 569 -10.40 -2.74 15.28
C SER A 569 -9.15 -2.40 14.48
N GLY A 570 -8.00 -2.35 15.14
CA GLY A 570 -6.71 -2.16 14.46
C GLY A 570 -6.39 -0.72 14.06
N LEU A 571 -7.24 0.26 14.37
CA LEU A 571 -6.92 1.69 14.19
C LEU A 571 -6.09 2.27 15.33
N ALA A 572 -6.05 1.61 16.49
CA ALA A 572 -5.28 2.03 17.65
C ALA A 572 -4.88 0.85 18.53
N LEU A 573 -3.89 1.08 19.38
CA LEU A 573 -3.44 0.14 20.41
C LEU A 573 -2.95 0.88 21.65
N VAL A 574 -3.03 0.21 22.80
CA VAL A 574 -2.26 0.57 24.00
C VAL A 574 -1.02 -0.32 24.01
N PRO A 575 0.21 0.23 23.93
CA PRO A 575 1.41 -0.59 23.88
C PRO A 575 1.59 -1.36 25.21
N SER A 576 2.17 -2.55 25.13
CA SER A 576 2.64 -3.26 26.32
C SER A 576 3.84 -2.51 26.93
N ALA A 577 3.86 -2.40 28.26
CA ALA A 577 4.94 -1.76 29.01
C ALA A 577 6.28 -2.49 28.94
#